data_AF-A0A937K418-F1
#
_entry.id   AF-A0A937K418-F1
#
_cell.length_a   1.000
_cell.length_b   1.000
_cell.length_c   1.000
_cell.angle_alpha   90.00
_cell.angle_beta   90.00
_cell.angle_gamma   90.00
#
_symmetry.space_group_name_H-M   'P 1'
#
loop_
_entity.id
_entity.type
_entity.pdbx_description
1 polymer ?
#
loop_
_entity_poly.entity_id
_entity_poly.type
_entity_poly.pdbx_seq_one_letter_code
_entity_poly.pdbx_strand_id
1 'polypeptide(L)'
;MKKTSGIFVKINYKFDRSFKEGIKENSHKNKKGLFDKYLLCGGKYNKDGVTMIFQAENLKEAEEIINNNPFQKASFYSFEILSKNYIALNS
;
A
#
# COMPACT_ATOMS: atom_id res chain seq x y z
N MET A 1 -4.34 20.89 15.17
CA MET A 1 -3.30 19.92 15.59
C MET A 1 -2.27 19.82 14.46
N LYS A 2 -1.05 20.38 14.63
CA LYS A 2 0.03 20.26 13.63
C LYS A 2 0.71 18.90 13.83
N LYS A 3 0.41 17.89 13.00
CA LYS A 3 1.22 16.66 12.97
C LYS A 3 2.57 17.00 12.35
N THR A 4 3.65 16.86 13.11
CA THR A 4 5.02 17.26 12.75
C THR A 4 5.80 16.20 11.97
N SER A 5 5.18 15.07 11.63
CA SER A 5 5.75 14.03 10.76
C SER A 5 4.66 13.06 10.36
N GLY A 6 4.57 12.73 9.07
CA GLY A 6 3.73 11.64 8.57
C GLY A 6 4.61 10.57 7.96
N ILE A 7 4.51 9.35 8.47
CA ILE A 7 5.02 8.16 7.79
C ILE A 7 3.89 7.68 6.89
N PHE A 8 4.22 7.46 5.62
CA PHE A 8 3.28 6.96 4.63
C PHE A 8 3.86 5.74 3.95
N VAL A 9 3.03 4.73 3.74
CA VAL A 9 3.36 3.56 2.94
C VAL A 9 2.67 3.71 1.60
N LYS A 10 3.46 3.86 0.53
CA LYS A 10 2.98 3.85 -0.84
C LYS A 10 3.18 2.46 -1.42
N ILE A 11 2.09 1.76 -1.68
CA ILE A 11 2.07 0.44 -2.32
C ILE A 11 1.77 0.62 -3.80
N ASN A 12 2.48 -0.09 -4.66
CA ASN A 12 2.22 -0.13 -6.10
C ASN A 12 2.00 -1.58 -6.56
N TYR A 13 1.05 -1.74 -7.48
CA TYR A 13 0.71 -2.98 -8.17
C TYR A 13 0.81 -2.74 -9.66
N LYS A 14 1.71 -3.44 -10.36
CA LYS A 14 1.82 -3.34 -11.82
C LYS A 14 0.88 -4.31 -12.52
N PHE A 15 0.22 -3.86 -13.58
CA PHE A 15 -0.62 -4.73 -14.41
C PHE A 15 0.23 -5.37 -15.51
N ASP A 16 0.79 -6.54 -15.21
CA ASP A 16 1.46 -7.39 -16.19
C ASP A 16 0.77 -8.77 -16.29
N ARG A 17 1.36 -9.71 -17.04
CA ARG A 17 0.82 -11.06 -17.16
C ARG A 17 0.73 -11.77 -15.81
N SER A 18 1.72 -11.56 -14.94
CA SER A 18 1.81 -12.17 -13.61
C SER A 18 0.76 -11.61 -12.64
N PHE A 19 0.26 -10.40 -12.87
CA PHE A 19 -0.80 -9.79 -12.08
C PHE A 19 -2.10 -10.61 -12.08
N LYS A 20 -2.57 -11.04 -13.26
CA LYS A 20 -3.82 -11.83 -13.38
C LYS A 20 -3.70 -13.20 -12.71
N GLU A 21 -2.53 -13.82 -12.80
CA GLU A 21 -2.24 -15.11 -12.17
C GLU A 21 -2.13 -14.95 -10.66
N GLY A 22 -1.38 -13.96 -10.18
CA GLY A 22 -1.19 -13.71 -8.76
C GLY A 22 -2.44 -13.24 -8.02
N ILE A 23 -3.38 -12.54 -8.67
CA ILE A 23 -4.69 -12.25 -8.05
C ILE A 23 -5.43 -13.54 -7.71
N LYS A 24 -5.53 -14.47 -8.66
CA LYS A 24 -6.26 -15.73 -8.45
C LYS A 24 -5.64 -16.52 -7.30
N GLU A 25 -4.32 -16.64 -7.27
CA GLU A 25 -3.59 -17.41 -6.26
C GLU A 25 -3.61 -16.81 -4.86
N ASN A 26 -3.64 -15.47 -4.74
CA ASN A 26 -3.52 -14.80 -3.44
C ASN A 26 -4.83 -14.22 -2.91
N SER A 27 -5.90 -14.20 -3.71
CA SER A 27 -7.24 -13.73 -3.30
C SER A 27 -7.82 -14.47 -2.07
N HIS A 28 -7.41 -15.72 -1.84
CA HIS A 28 -7.86 -16.53 -0.71
C HIS A 28 -6.97 -16.40 0.55
N LYS A 29 -5.81 -15.72 0.47
CA LYS A 29 -4.87 -15.58 1.60
C LYS A 29 -5.17 -14.38 2.50
N ASN A 30 -6.37 -13.82 2.41
CA ASN A 30 -6.78 -12.68 3.22
C ASN A 30 -6.76 -13.06 4.71
N LYS A 31 -5.73 -12.61 5.44
CA LYS A 31 -5.69 -12.70 6.89
C LYS A 31 -6.83 -11.84 7.46
N LYS A 32 -7.81 -12.49 8.07
CA LYS A 32 -9.12 -11.96 8.50
C LYS A 32 -9.07 -10.94 9.66
N GLY A 33 -8.06 -10.08 9.76
CA GLY A 33 -7.91 -9.23 10.97
C GLY A 33 -7.18 -7.91 10.86
N LEU A 34 -6.72 -7.48 9.68
CA LEU A 34 -5.95 -6.22 9.53
C LEU A 34 -6.60 -5.18 8.60
N PHE A 35 -7.59 -5.57 7.80
CA PHE A 35 -8.26 -4.63 6.88
C PHE A 35 -9.19 -3.67 7.61
N ASP A 36 -9.62 -3.99 8.84
CA ASP A 36 -10.52 -3.15 9.63
C ASP A 36 -9.86 -1.86 10.12
N LYS A 37 -8.51 -1.80 10.14
CA LYS A 37 -7.75 -0.64 10.65
C LYS A 37 -7.55 0.47 9.61
N TYR A 38 -7.51 0.15 8.32
CA TYR A 38 -7.08 1.06 7.27
C TYR A 38 -8.19 1.38 6.26
N LEU A 39 -9.27 2.02 6.74
CA LEU A 39 -10.46 2.38 5.95
C LEU A 39 -10.21 3.55 4.96
N LEU A 40 -9.18 4.37 5.18
CA LEU A 40 -8.89 5.59 4.42
C LEU A 40 -7.55 5.47 3.69
N CYS A 41 -7.58 5.04 2.43
CA CYS A 41 -6.43 5.13 1.52
C CYS A 41 -6.79 5.98 0.30
N GLY A 42 -5.83 6.79 -0.15
CA GLY A 42 -5.89 7.47 -1.44
C GLY A 42 -5.08 6.69 -2.47
N GLY A 43 -5.47 6.73 -3.74
CA GLY A 43 -4.80 5.95 -4.76
C GLY A 43 -5.01 6.41 -6.19
N LYS A 44 -4.18 5.88 -7.08
CA LYS A 44 -4.30 6.04 -8.53
C LYS A 44 -4.58 4.67 -9.13
N TYR A 45 -5.59 4.59 -9.98
CA TYR A 45 -5.85 3.44 -10.84
C TYR A 45 -5.67 3.86 -12.29
N ASN A 46 -4.82 3.17 -13.05
CA ASN A 46 -4.68 3.39 -14.49
C ASN A 46 -4.33 2.08 -15.22
N LYS A 47 -4.10 2.15 -16.53
CA LYS A 47 -3.75 0.99 -17.36
C LYS A 47 -2.45 0.28 -16.94
N ASP A 48 -1.56 0.98 -16.24
CA ASP A 48 -0.25 0.46 -15.86
C ASP A 48 -0.29 -0.21 -14.48
N GLY A 49 -1.32 0.08 -13.67
CA GLY A 49 -1.41 -0.46 -12.31
C GLY A 49 -2.29 0.30 -11.33
N VAL A 50 -2.13 -0.06 -10.06
CA VAL A 50 -2.75 0.60 -8.91
C VAL A 50 -1.68 1.08 -7.96
N THR A 51 -1.79 2.32 -7.49
CA THR A 51 -1.02 2.83 -6.35
C THR A 51 -1.98 3.13 -5.21
N MET A 52 -1.62 2.72 -4.00
CA MET A 52 -2.35 3.01 -2.76
C MET A 52 -1.40 3.66 -1.76
N ILE A 53 -1.87 4.65 -1.00
CA ILE A 53 -1.10 5.30 0.06
C ILE A 53 -1.85 5.15 1.38
N PHE A 54 -1.13 4.66 2.39
CA PHE A 54 -1.59 4.51 3.77
C PHE A 54 -0.77 5.43 4.67
N GLN A 55 -1.40 6.08 5.63
CA GLN A 55 -0.68 6.74 6.73
C GLN A 55 -0.38 5.71 7.82
N ALA A 56 0.85 5.72 8.32
CA ALA A 56 1.28 4.95 9.49
C ALA A 56 1.69 5.90 10.62
N GLU A 57 1.47 5.48 11.86
CA GLU A 57 1.84 6.16 13.10
C GLU A 57 3.35 6.07 13.35
N ASN A 58 3.98 4.94 12.96
CA ASN A 58 5.39 4.65 13.19
C ASN A 58 5.92 3.65 12.14
N LEU A 59 7.25 3.43 12.14
CA LEU A 59 7.90 2.51 11.19
C LEU A 59 7.46 1.05 11.38
N LYS A 60 7.16 0.63 12.62
CA LYS A 60 6.66 -0.72 12.89
C LYS A 60 5.32 -0.95 12.21
N GLU A 61 4.39 0.00 12.32
CA GLU A 61 3.12 -0.08 11.60
C GLU A 61 3.31 -0.04 10.07
N ALA A 62 4.27 0.75 9.58
CA ALA A 62 4.59 0.75 8.15
C ALA A 62 5.05 -0.64 7.66
N GLU A 63 5.91 -1.31 8.41
CA GLU A 63 6.32 -2.69 8.15
C GLU A 63 5.15 -3.68 8.23
N GLU A 64 4.24 -3.52 9.20
CA GLU A 64 3.05 -4.34 9.32
C GLU A 64 2.13 -4.21 8.09
N ILE A 65 1.95 -3.00 7.55
CA ILE A 65 1.20 -2.75 6.31
C ILE A 65 1.86 -3.48 5.12
N ILE A 66 3.19 -3.39 5.02
CA ILE A 66 3.95 -3.98 3.91
C ILE A 66 3.89 -5.52 3.96
N ASN A 67 4.18 -6.10 5.12
CA ASN A 67 4.39 -7.53 5.28
C ASN A 67 3.08 -8.34 5.40
N ASN A 68 1.97 -7.67 5.71
CA ASN A 68 0.65 -8.30 5.72
C ASN A 68 -0.11 -8.13 4.40
N ASN A 69 0.50 -7.52 3.38
CA ASN A 69 -0.09 -7.48 2.06
C ASN A 69 -0.20 -8.90 1.46
N PRO A 70 -1.37 -9.33 0.96
CA PRO A 70 -1.52 -10.64 0.32
C PRO A 70 -0.56 -10.88 -0.85
N PHE A 71 -0.10 -9.78 -1.46
CA PHE A 71 0.78 -9.79 -2.61
C PHE A 71 2.25 -9.51 -2.26
N GLN A 72 2.66 -9.54 -0.99
CA GLN A 72 4.03 -9.15 -0.59
C GLN A 72 5.16 -9.90 -1.33
N LYS A 73 4.89 -11.11 -1.81
CA LYS A 73 5.85 -11.96 -2.55
C LYS A 73 5.67 -11.89 -4.07
N ALA A 74 4.70 -11.13 -4.55
CA ALA A 74 4.40 -11.03 -5.97
C ALA A 74 5.40 -10.09 -6.66
N SER A 75 5.86 -10.47 -7.86
CA SER A 75 6.75 -9.65 -8.69
C SER A 75 6.16 -8.29 -9.07
N PHE A 76 4.83 -8.21 -9.14
CA PHE A 76 4.10 -6.98 -9.46
C PHE A 76 3.85 -6.08 -8.24
N TYR A 77 4.19 -6.52 -7.03
CA TYR A 77 4.05 -5.74 -5.81
C TYR A 77 5.35 -5.00 -5.48
N SER A 78 5.24 -3.70 -5.20
CA SER A 78 6.34 -2.92 -4.64
C SER A 78 5.83 -1.88 -3.65
N PHE A 79 6.72 -1.37 -2.80
CA PHE A 79 6.37 -0.38 -1.80
C PHE A 79 7.49 0.66 -1.60
N GLU A 80 7.10 1.82 -1.08
CA GLU A 80 7.99 2.89 -0.62
C GLU A 80 7.49 3.36 0.76
N ILE A 81 8.42 3.55 1.72
CA ILE A 81 8.13 4.27 2.97
C ILE A 81 8.54 5.73 2.77
N LEU A 82 7.58 6.64 2.87
CA LEU A 82 7.78 8.07 2.74
C LEU A 82 7.67 8.71 4.12
N SER A 83 8.71 9.41 4.56
CA SER A 83 8.63 10.29 5.72
C SER A 83 8.54 11.72 5.23
N LYS A 84 7.35 12.32 5.32
CA LYS A 84 7.12 13.71 4.89
C LYS A 84 6.29 14.44 5.92
N ASN A 85 6.64 15.71 6.13
CA ASN A 85 5.87 16.61 6.99
C ASN A 85 4.68 17.24 6.26
N TYR A 86 4.60 17.10 4.93
CA TYR A 86 3.51 17.52 4.07
C TYR A 86 3.52 16.75 2.73
N ILE A 87 2.34 16.41 2.19
CA ILE A 87 2.17 15.96 0.80
C ILE A 87 1.51 17.13 0.08
N ALA A 88 2.28 17.91 -0.68
CA ALA A 88 1.72 18.95 -1.53
C ALA A 88 1.12 18.32 -2.79
N LEU A 89 -0.11 18.74 -3.15
CA LEU A 89 -0.61 18.61 -4.51
C LEU A 89 0.10 19.70 -5.32
N ASN A 90 0.98 19.32 -6.24
CA ASN A 90 1.43 20.25 -7.25
C ASN A 90 0.25 20.49 -8.20
N SER A 91 -0.17 21.76 -8.29
CA SER A 91 -1.21 22.28 -9.18
C SER A 91 -0.88 22.06 -10.65
#